data_AF-A0A7X0ES94-F1
#
_entry.id   AF-A0A7X0ES94-F1
#
_cell.length_a   1.000
_cell.length_b   1.000
_cell.length_c   1.000
_cell.angle_alpha   90.00
_cell.angle_beta   90.00
_cell.angle_gamma   90.00
#
_symmetry.space_group_name_H-M   'P 1'
#
loop_
_entity.id
_entity.type
_entity.pdbx_description
1 polymer ?
#
loop_
_entity_poly.entity_id
_entity_poly.type
_entity_poly.pdbx_seq_one_letter_code
_entity_poly.pdbx_strand_id
1 'polypeptide(L)' 'MNFLACDGAWQATAEGTPVCLGTLTTLTTEEMQSLTGSEMSWDDVAELQGEAITLFAIVFGFLVLKKLLK' A
#
# COMPACT_ATOMS: atom_id res chain seq x y z
N MET A 1 -16.68 2.58 11.43
CA MET A 1 -17.12 2.86 10.04
C MET A 1 -17.23 1.51 9.35
N ASN A 2 -18.23 1.28 8.50
CA ASN A 2 -18.37 -0.02 7.82
C ASN A 2 -17.70 0.04 6.44
N PHE A 3 -17.00 -1.04 6.08
CA PHE A 3 -16.35 -1.22 4.79
C PHE A 3 -17.20 -2.12 3.90
N LEU A 4 -17.16 -1.88 2.60
CA LEU A 4 -17.79 -2.74 1.61
C LEU A 4 -16.72 -3.66 1.03
N ALA A 5 -16.91 -4.97 1.20
CA ALA A 5 -16.11 -5.99 0.55
C ALA A 5 -16.92 -6.72 -0.51
N CYS A 6 -16.20 -7.32 -1.45
CA CYS A 6 -16.75 -8.18 -2.48
C CYS A 6 -16.13 -9.57 -2.27
N ASP A 7 -16.96 -10.61 -2.17
CA ASP A 7 -16.49 -12.01 -2.12
C ASP A 7 -16.02 -12.55 -3.49
N GLY A 8 -16.10 -11.70 -4.53
CA GLY A 8 -15.63 -11.94 -5.89
C GLY A 8 -14.68 -10.85 -6.39
N ALA A 9 -14.71 -10.56 -7.69
CA ALA A 9 -13.84 -9.55 -8.29
C ALA A 9 -14.51 -8.17 -8.34
N TRP A 10 -13.74 -7.13 -8.02
CA TRP A 10 -14.11 -5.75 -8.35
C TRP A 10 -13.79 -5.47 -9.81
N GLN A 11 -14.77 -4.97 -10.56
CA GLN A 11 -14.57 -4.47 -11.92
C GLN A 11 -15.04 -3.02 -12.03
N ALA A 12 -14.30 -2.21 -12.79
CA ALA A 12 -14.76 -0.88 -13.16
C ALA A 12 -15.69 -0.99 -14.38
N THR A 13 -16.85 -0.33 -14.33
CA THR A 13 -17.68 -0.17 -15.52
C THR A 13 -17.00 0.77 -16.52
N ALA A 14 -17.53 0.83 -17.75
CA ALA A 14 -17.07 1.80 -18.76
C ALA A 14 -17.18 3.26 -18.29
N GLU A 15 -17.99 3.52 -17.26
CA GLU A 15 -18.18 4.84 -16.62
C GLU A 15 -17.27 5.06 -15.40
N GLY A 16 -16.41 4.08 -15.06
CA GLY A 16 -15.47 4.15 -13.93
C GLY A 16 -16.07 3.81 -12.57
N THR A 17 -17.32 3.36 -12.51
CA THR A 17 -17.97 2.96 -11.25
C THR A 17 -17.54 1.55 -10.85
N PRO A 18 -17.10 1.31 -9.60
CA PRO A 18 -16.75 -0.01 -9.14
C PRO A 18 -18.00 -0.87 -8.95
N VAL A 19 -18.01 -2.05 -9.57
CA VAL A 19 -19.06 -3.06 -9.46
C VAL A 19 -18.45 -4.35 -8.93
N CYS A 20 -19.08 -4.92 -7.91
CA CYS A 20 -18.72 -6.22 -7.36
C CYS A 20 -19.35 -7.33 -8.20
N LEU A 21 -18.53 -8.24 -8.74
CA LEU A 21 -18.98 -9.45 -9.44
C LEU A 21 -19.13 -10.62 -8.46
N GLY A 22 -19.97 -10.42 -7.45
CA GLY A 22 -20.19 -11.35 -6.35
C GLY A 22 -21.23 -10.80 -5.38
N THR A 23 -21.19 -11.28 -4.14
CA THR A 23 -21.98 -10.76 -3.03
C THR A 23 -21.24 -9.61 -2.36
N LEU A 24 -21.96 -8.50 -2.21
CA LEU A 24 -21.46 -7.35 -1.49
C LEU A 24 -21.67 -7.58 0.01
N THR A 25 -20.59 -7.63 0.76
CA THR A 25 -20.60 -7.85 2.22
C THR A 25 -20.16 -6.59 2.94
N THR A 26 -20.76 -6.33 4.09
CA THR A 26 -20.38 -5.21 4.96
C THR A 26 -19.48 -5.75 6.06
N LEU A 27 -18.27 -5.23 6.17
CA LEU A 27 -17.33 -5.58 7.22
C LEU A 27 -17.21 -4.42 8.21
N THR A 28 -17.10 -4.72 9.50
CA THR A 28 -16.71 -3.72 10.48
C THR A 28 -15.20 -3.43 10.38
N THR A 29 -14.73 -2.39 11.07
CA THR A 29 -13.29 -2.07 11.13
C THR A 29 -12.48 -3.25 11.69
N GLU A 30 -13.01 -3.91 12.72
CA GLU A 30 -12.35 -5.02 13.41
C GLU A 30 -12.24 -6.25 12.48
N GLU A 31 -13.30 -6.54 11.73
CA GLU A 31 -13.32 -7.63 10.73
C GLU A 31 -12.36 -7.34 9.58
N MET A 32 -12.31 -6.09 9.11
CA MET A 32 -11.35 -5.68 8.09
C MET A 32 -9.91 -5.85 8.58
N GLN A 33 -9.59 -5.38 9.78
CA GLN A 33 -8.25 -5.56 10.36
C GLN A 33 -7.84 -7.03 10.45
N SER A 34 -8.78 -7.92 10.79
CA SER A 34 -8.53 -9.37 10.82
C SER A 34 -8.27 -9.97 9.43
N LEU A 35 -8.93 -9.46 8.38
CA LEU A 35 -8.81 -9.95 7.01
C LEU A 35 -7.55 -9.42 6.30
N THR A 36 -7.14 -8.19 6.59
CA THR A 36 -5.86 -7.64 6.11
C THR A 36 -4.65 -8.21 6.85
N GLY A 37 -4.87 -9.07 7.85
CA GLY A 37 -3.81 -9.88 8.46
C GLY A 37 -2.65 -9.04 8.98
N SER A 38 -2.87 -8.34 10.09
CA SER A 38 -1.86 -7.59 10.84
C SER A 38 -1.19 -6.45 10.09
N GLU A 39 -1.05 -5.34 10.82
CA GLU A 39 -0.04 -4.32 10.58
C GLU A 39 1.26 -4.99 10.09
N MET A 40 1.74 -4.54 8.93
CA MET A 40 3.07 -4.79 8.35
C MET A 40 4.04 -5.32 9.41
N SER A 41 4.56 -6.55 9.22
CA SER A 41 5.47 -7.18 10.18
C SER A 41 6.61 -6.22 10.51
N TRP A 42 7.11 -6.22 11.74
CA TRP A 42 8.30 -5.43 12.08
C TRP A 42 9.49 -5.78 11.17
N ASP A 43 9.52 -7.00 10.62
CA ASP A 43 10.49 -7.40 9.60
C ASP A 43 10.23 -6.70 8.25
N ASP A 44 8.97 -6.59 7.81
CA ASP A 44 8.59 -5.86 6.59
C ASP A 44 8.90 -4.36 6.72
N VAL A 45 8.67 -3.79 7.91
CA VAL A 45 9.03 -2.39 8.24
C VAL A 45 10.53 -2.19 8.14
N ALA A 46 11.33 -3.14 8.66
CA ALA A 46 12.78 -3.06 8.61
C ALA A 46 13.32 -3.15 7.18
N GLU A 47 12.72 -4.01 6.34
CA GLU A 47 13.08 -4.14 4.92
C GLU A 47 12.78 -2.84 4.15
N LEU A 48 11.57 -2.30 4.30
CA LEU A 48 11.18 -1.02 3.69
C LEU A 48 12.04 0.16 4.17
N GLN A 49 12.43 0.16 5.45
CA GLN A 49 13.32 1.18 5.99
C GLN A 49 14.73 1.10 5.36
N GLY A 50 15.25 -0.11 5.15
CA GLY A 50 16.53 -0.33 4.47
C GLY A 50 16.54 0.19 3.03
N GLU A 51 15.48 -0.11 2.27
CA GLU A 51 15.32 0.39 0.90
C GLU A 51 15.17 1.92 0.85
N ALA A 52 14.37 2.50 1.75
CA ALA A 52 14.18 3.94 1.84
C ALA A 52 15.49 4.68 2.17
N ILE A 53 16.29 4.16 3.10
CA ILE A 53 17.61 4.72 3.44
C ILE A 53 18.55 4.64 2.24
N THR A 54 18.51 3.53 1.49
CA THR A 54 19.35 3.36 0.29
C THR A 54 19.00 4.38 -0.78
N LEU A 55 17.72 4.60 -1.07
CA LEU A 55 17.27 5.64 -2.00
C LEU A 55 17.69 7.03 -1.54
N PHE A 56 17.54 7.33 -0.25
CA PHE A 56 17.96 8.61 0.32
C PHE A 56 19.47 8.82 0.16
N ALA A 57 20.28 7.80 0.48
CA ALA A 57 21.73 7.84 0.33
C ALA A 57 22.17 8.05 -1.13
N ILE A 58 21.48 7.43 -2.09
CA ILE A 58 21.77 7.62 -3.52
C ILE A 58 21.47 9.05 -3.95
N VAL A 59 20.30 9.59 -3.60
CA VAL A 59 19.90 10.96 -3.96
C VAL A 59 20.86 11.96 -3.33
N PHE A 60 21.14 11.83 -2.03
CA PHE A 60 22.07 12.74 -1.34
C PHE A 60 23.49 12.60 -1.86
N GLY A 61 23.98 11.37 -2.06
CA GLY A 61 25.31 11.13 -2.64
C GLY A 61 25.46 11.76 -4.01
N PHE A 62 24.45 11.62 -4.87
CA PHE A 62 24.41 12.28 -6.17
C PHE A 62 24.42 13.81 -6.06
N LEU A 63 23.62 14.39 -5.15
CA LEU A 63 23.58 15.83 -4.94
C LEU A 63 24.91 16.38 -4.41
N VAL A 64 25.58 15.65 -3.51
CA VAL A 64 26.90 16.00 -2.99
C VAL A 64 27.95 15.92 -4.09
N LEU A 65 27.98 14.83 -4.88
CA LEU A 65 28.88 14.71 -6.03
C LEU A 65 28.64 15.81 -7.06
N LYS A 66 27.38 16.15 -7.36
CA LYS A 66 27.02 17.27 -8.24
C LYS A 66 27.50 18.62 -7.70
N LYS A 67 27.52 18.80 -6.37
CA LYS A 67 28.05 20.00 -5.72
C LYS A 67 29.59 20.04 -5.72
N LEU A 68 30.26 18.90 -5.64
CA LEU A 68 31.73 18.81 -5.59
C LEU A 68 32.37 18.81 -6.99
N LEU A 69 31.67 18.28 -7.99
CA LEU A 69 32.09 18.27 -9.40
C LEU A 69 31.66 19.54 -10.15
N LYS A 70 31.26 20.60 -9.42
CA LYS A 70 30.93 21.91 -9.96
C LYS A 70 31.55 23.03 -9.13
#